data_AF-A0A5C6X0F4-F1
#
_entry.id   AF-A0A5C6X0F4-F1
#
_cell.length_a   1.000
_cell.length_b   1.000
_cell.length_c   1.000
_cell.angle_alpha   90.00
_cell.angle_beta   90.00
_cell.angle_gamma   90.00
#
_symmetry.space_group_name_H-M   'P 1'
#
loop_
_entity.id
_entity.type
_entity.pdbx_description
1 polymer ?
#
loop_
_entity_poly.entity_id
_entity_poly.type
_entity_poly.pdbx_seq_one_letter_code
_entity_poly.pdbx_strand_id
1 'polypeptide(L)'
;MRVRLASTLTLALLAAHLTSSAVARAQPAAERLELQTVSACADTDAADELRAELALRLPELNLSADAETTNADASPASWRLFWVPEGSERCVVILRTPSLEHRAQLGPEADSEAIREAASRLAWVITAARQAHGDDARARASALATESVALTRSLIETRADAEVDALFNQEAARRTARKAASLANLSALRTREVAEAASARAPARTPSPASQPPALEPPGSLRLGLLPGVSFGPPSAPLTLNLIGSHEQARGTQIGLINHTARRGSGAQIGLIASWNDGDFEGAQVASAFNYSRTIEGAQVAAVNVSDNQRGAQVGAVNIAGAIEGTQVGLINISKNANWPVGLVNIATDYPPRLFGYYALPGHIYTGLSMGGRRLRYLVQSGTALFGNSGSIGAGLGLHLPFDDRPYFADIDAVVMFADLSTASSGTHFHLRAPLGWRLAPRFALIAGPSLNIYSTTSATNRDYGSPVALVDLRQNNDLLQIWVDLMVGIVF
;
A
#
# COMPACT_ATOMS: atom_id res chain seq x y z
N MET A 1 -19.93 -11.59 18.24
CA MET A 1 -19.25 -11.47 16.93
C MET A 1 -19.45 -10.11 16.24
N ARG A 2 -20.64 -9.49 16.28
CA ARG A 2 -20.93 -8.19 15.65
C ARG A 2 -20.21 -6.96 16.26
N VAL A 3 -19.85 -7.01 17.54
CA VAL A 3 -19.09 -5.93 18.22
C VAL A 3 -17.64 -5.85 17.72
N ARG A 4 -17.01 -6.98 17.36
CA ARG A 4 -15.61 -7.03 16.90
C ARG A 4 -15.41 -6.60 15.44
N LEU A 5 -16.41 -6.82 14.58
CA LEU A 5 -16.35 -6.40 13.16
C LEU A 5 -16.50 -4.87 12.99
N ALA A 6 -17.12 -4.21 13.98
CA ALA A 6 -17.35 -2.79 13.92
C ALA A 6 -16.14 -2.00 14.41
N SER A 7 -15.47 -2.47 15.47
CA SER A 7 -14.21 -1.90 15.95
C SER A 7 -13.11 -1.92 14.87
N THR A 8 -13.05 -2.98 14.06
CA THR A 8 -12.11 -3.10 12.94
C THR A 8 -12.46 -2.18 11.78
N LEU A 9 -13.75 -1.93 11.50
CA LEU A 9 -14.17 -0.98 10.46
C LEU A 9 -13.90 0.47 10.89
N THR A 10 -14.11 0.80 12.17
CA THR A 10 -13.78 2.12 12.73
C THR A 10 -12.27 2.36 12.75
N LEU A 11 -11.46 1.34 13.08
CA LEU A 11 -9.99 1.42 12.98
C LEU A 11 -9.51 1.56 11.54
N ALA A 12 -10.14 0.85 10.59
CA ALA A 12 -9.80 0.91 9.17
C ALA A 12 -10.15 2.28 8.56
N LEU A 13 -11.26 2.90 8.97
CA LEU A 13 -11.62 4.27 8.58
C LEU A 13 -10.71 5.32 9.21
N LEU A 14 -10.31 5.12 10.48
CA LEU A 14 -9.32 5.97 11.15
C LEU A 14 -7.94 5.86 10.47
N ALA A 15 -7.53 4.66 10.06
CA ALA A 15 -6.28 4.40 9.36
C ALA A 15 -6.29 4.92 7.91
N ALA A 16 -7.43 4.83 7.21
CA ALA A 16 -7.61 5.43 5.87
C ALA A 16 -7.53 6.97 5.90
N HIS A 17 -7.88 7.61 7.03
CA HIS A 17 -7.76 9.05 7.21
C HIS A 17 -6.39 9.51 7.72
N LEU A 18 -5.72 8.69 8.54
CA LEU A 18 -4.31 8.92 8.93
C LEU A 18 -3.36 8.77 7.72
N THR A 19 -3.67 7.86 6.80
CA THR A 19 -2.92 7.72 5.54
C THR A 19 -3.17 8.90 4.59
N SER A 20 -4.39 9.46 4.51
CA SER A 20 -4.63 10.68 3.72
C SER A 20 -3.98 11.93 4.30
N SER A 21 -3.81 12.00 5.62
CA SER A 21 -3.12 13.12 6.29
C SER A 21 -1.60 12.96 6.33
N ALA A 22 -1.08 11.73 6.28
CA ALA A 22 0.35 11.46 6.05
C ALA A 22 0.76 11.71 4.58
N VAL A 23 -0.13 11.42 3.61
CA VAL A 23 0.08 11.72 2.17
C VAL A 23 0.03 13.24 1.88
N ALA A 24 -0.52 14.04 2.80
CA ALA A 24 -0.38 15.51 2.73
C ALA A 24 1.04 16.01 3.06
N ARG A 25 1.97 15.13 3.45
CA ARG A 25 3.41 15.40 3.54
C ARG A 25 4.18 14.79 2.37
N ALA A 26 3.65 14.90 1.15
CA ALA A 26 4.54 14.93 0.00
C ALA A 26 5.62 15.99 0.31
N GLN A 27 6.88 15.58 0.41
CA GLN A 27 8.00 16.51 0.42
C GLN A 27 7.73 17.51 -0.70
N PRO A 28 7.68 18.82 -0.43
CA PRO A 28 7.48 19.79 -1.49
C PRO A 28 8.60 19.51 -2.50
N ALA A 29 8.21 19.20 -3.74
CA ALA A 29 9.16 19.12 -4.84
C ALA A 29 10.01 20.39 -4.78
N ALA A 30 11.33 20.27 -5.02
CA ALA A 30 12.25 21.41 -4.97
C ALA A 30 11.63 22.61 -5.72
N GLU A 31 11.14 23.59 -4.95
CA GLU A 31 10.40 24.71 -5.48
C GLU A 31 11.41 25.56 -6.29
N ARG A 32 11.02 25.91 -7.53
CA ARG A 32 11.90 26.67 -8.43
C ARG A 32 11.51 28.14 -8.39
N LEU A 33 12.51 29.01 -8.25
CA LEU A 33 12.37 30.47 -8.30
C LEU A 33 13.04 30.98 -9.57
N GLU A 34 12.27 31.63 -10.43
CA GLU A 34 12.74 32.18 -11.69
C GLU A 34 12.78 33.71 -11.62
N LEU A 35 13.92 34.31 -11.98
CA LEU A 35 14.08 35.75 -12.11
C LEU A 35 14.14 36.12 -13.60
N GLN A 36 13.16 36.88 -14.06
CA GLN A 36 13.13 37.46 -15.41
C GLN A 36 13.48 38.94 -15.33
N THR A 37 14.44 39.37 -16.14
CA THR A 37 14.89 40.76 -16.19
C THR A 37 14.62 41.37 -17.56
N VAL A 38 14.38 42.68 -17.58
CA VAL A 38 14.35 43.47 -18.80
C VAL A 38 15.61 44.32 -18.83
N SER A 39 16.36 44.28 -19.94
CA SER A 39 17.66 44.96 -20.08
C SER A 39 17.62 46.47 -19.85
N ALA A 40 16.45 47.10 -19.95
CA ALA A 40 16.22 48.50 -19.61
C ALA A 40 16.30 48.80 -18.10
N CYS A 41 16.26 47.78 -17.25
CA CYS A 41 16.15 47.91 -15.79
C CYS A 41 17.21 47.16 -14.98
N ALA A 42 17.86 46.16 -15.56
CA ALA A 42 18.96 45.45 -14.93
C ALA A 42 19.90 44.92 -16.00
N ASP A 43 21.20 45.17 -15.81
CA ASP A 43 22.24 44.47 -16.55
C ASP A 43 22.43 43.04 -15.99
N THR A 44 23.28 42.27 -16.65
CA THR A 44 23.57 40.89 -16.27
C THR A 44 24.19 40.80 -14.87
N ASP A 45 25.04 41.76 -14.52
CA ASP A 45 25.81 41.74 -13.28
C ASP A 45 24.91 42.01 -12.06
N ALA A 46 24.02 43.01 -12.13
CA ALA A 46 23.04 43.29 -11.08
C ALA A 46 22.01 42.16 -10.92
N ALA A 47 21.64 41.50 -12.03
CA ALA A 47 20.77 40.33 -12.01
C ALA A 47 21.45 39.12 -11.34
N ASP A 48 22.73 38.88 -11.64
CA ASP A 48 23.56 37.83 -11.03
C ASP A 48 23.72 38.07 -9.53
N GLU A 49 23.98 39.32 -9.11
CA GLU A 49 24.11 39.69 -7.71
C GLU A 49 22.80 39.47 -6.93
N LEU A 50 21.65 39.89 -7.48
CA LEU A 50 20.35 39.64 -6.86
C LEU A 50 20.05 38.14 -6.74
N ARG A 51 20.40 37.32 -7.75
CA ARG A 51 20.23 35.86 -7.68
C ARG A 51 21.13 35.24 -6.60
N ALA A 52 22.37 35.68 -6.49
CA ALA A 52 23.31 35.19 -5.47
C ALA A 52 22.82 35.52 -4.04
N GLU A 53 22.36 36.75 -3.82
CA GLU A 53 21.82 37.19 -2.53
C GLU A 53 20.51 36.44 -2.18
N LEU A 54 19.66 36.12 -3.16
CA LEU A 54 18.48 35.28 -2.96
C LEU A 54 18.84 33.82 -2.66
N ALA A 55 19.85 33.25 -3.33
CA ALA A 55 20.31 31.88 -3.09
C ALA A 55 20.86 31.70 -1.68
N LEU A 56 21.58 32.70 -1.16
CA LEU A 56 22.08 32.71 0.21
C LEU A 56 20.96 32.70 1.25
N ARG A 57 19.86 33.41 0.98
CA ARG A 57 18.72 33.54 1.91
C ARG A 57 17.67 32.44 1.75
N LEU A 58 17.62 31.81 0.59
CA LEU A 58 16.63 30.80 0.23
C LEU A 58 17.32 29.54 -0.32
N PRO A 59 18.17 28.85 0.48
CA PRO A 59 18.95 27.70 0.00
C PRO A 59 18.08 26.51 -0.41
N GLU A 60 16.83 26.48 0.04
CA GLU A 60 15.82 25.46 -0.27
C GLU A 60 15.17 25.64 -1.66
N LEU A 61 15.39 26.78 -2.32
CA LEU A 61 14.83 27.08 -3.64
C LEU A 61 15.89 26.87 -4.72
N ASN A 62 15.49 26.25 -5.83
CA ASN A 62 16.36 26.14 -6.99
C ASN A 62 16.27 27.42 -7.83
N LEU A 63 17.32 28.24 -7.78
CA LEU A 63 17.50 29.42 -8.62
C LEU A 63 18.38 29.05 -9.82
N SER A 64 17.76 28.86 -11.00
CA SER A 64 18.52 28.56 -12.22
C SER A 64 18.99 29.84 -12.92
N ALA A 65 20.26 29.88 -13.34
CA ALA A 65 20.75 30.84 -14.32
C ALA A 65 20.22 30.48 -15.71
N ASP A 66 19.64 31.49 -16.36
CA ASP A 66 19.35 31.60 -17.79
C ASP A 66 18.27 30.72 -18.44
N ALA A 67 17.47 31.42 -19.25
CA ALA A 67 16.36 30.94 -20.05
C ALA A 67 16.78 30.32 -21.40
N GLU A 68 18.03 29.87 -21.56
CA GLU A 68 18.56 29.47 -22.88
C GLU A 68 18.55 27.96 -23.19
N THR A 69 17.87 27.13 -22.40
CA THR A 69 17.50 25.78 -22.86
C THR A 69 16.02 25.52 -22.63
N THR A 70 15.23 25.74 -23.67
CA THR A 70 13.87 25.21 -23.81
C THR A 70 13.93 23.68 -23.89
N ASN A 71 14.15 23.01 -22.76
CA ASN A 71 13.74 21.63 -22.59
C ASN A 71 12.26 21.64 -22.19
N ALA A 72 11.41 21.13 -23.07
CA ALA A 72 9.96 21.03 -22.90
C ALA A 72 9.51 20.15 -21.70
N ASP A 73 10.46 19.58 -20.94
CA ASP A 73 10.23 18.70 -19.78
C ASP A 73 10.54 19.36 -18.41
N ALA A 74 10.85 20.67 -18.37
CA ALA A 74 11.11 21.35 -17.10
C ALA A 74 9.80 21.68 -16.35
N SER A 75 9.67 21.25 -15.09
CA SER A 75 8.53 21.60 -14.23
C SER A 75 8.37 23.13 -14.11
N PRO A 76 7.14 23.67 -14.09
CA PRO A 76 6.90 25.11 -14.05
C PRO A 76 7.46 25.74 -12.77
N ALA A 77 8.07 26.94 -12.89
CA ALA A 77 8.58 27.67 -11.73
C ALA A 77 7.45 28.00 -10.74
N SER A 78 7.67 27.67 -9.47
CA SER A 78 6.73 27.87 -8.37
C SER A 78 6.64 29.35 -7.97
N TRP A 79 7.73 30.09 -8.19
CA TRP A 79 7.85 31.51 -7.89
C TRP A 79 8.46 32.22 -9.10
N ARG A 80 7.90 33.37 -9.48
CA ARG A 80 8.44 34.21 -10.56
C ARG A 80 8.63 35.64 -10.08
N LEU A 81 9.84 36.14 -10.29
CA LEU A 81 10.24 37.51 -10.08
C LEU A 81 10.41 38.18 -11.45
N PHE A 82 9.88 39.39 -11.58
CA PHE A 82 10.00 40.19 -12.79
C PHE A 82 10.66 41.51 -12.44
N TRP A 83 11.86 41.76 -12.95
CA TRP A 83 12.51 43.08 -12.84
C TRP A 83 12.17 43.89 -14.09
N VAL A 84 11.17 44.77 -13.95
CA VAL A 84 10.50 45.45 -15.06
C VAL A 84 10.38 46.95 -14.81
N PRO A 85 10.28 47.77 -15.89
CA PRO A 85 10.02 49.19 -15.76
C PRO A 85 8.58 49.46 -15.29
N GLU A 86 8.43 50.47 -14.41
CA GLU A 86 7.16 50.99 -13.94
C GLU A 86 7.09 52.51 -14.26
N GLY A 87 6.55 52.83 -15.43
CA GLY A 87 6.56 54.21 -15.96
C GLY A 87 7.84 54.55 -16.70
N SER A 88 8.14 55.85 -16.85
CA SER A 88 9.27 56.33 -17.66
C SER A 88 10.62 56.36 -16.95
N GLU A 89 10.66 56.30 -15.61
CA GLU A 89 11.89 56.53 -14.83
C GLU A 89 12.08 55.59 -13.62
N ARG A 90 11.33 54.50 -13.50
CA ARG A 90 11.43 53.60 -12.34
C ARG A 90 11.49 52.14 -12.76
N CYS A 91 12.28 51.37 -12.02
CA CYS A 91 12.36 49.93 -12.16
C CYS A 91 11.94 49.27 -10.84
N VAL A 92 11.23 48.15 -10.94
CA VAL A 92 10.70 47.40 -9.81
C VAL A 92 10.90 45.91 -10.01
N VAL A 93 11.18 45.20 -8.91
CA VAL A 93 11.15 43.74 -8.86
C VAL A 93 9.79 43.31 -8.30
N ILE A 94 9.01 42.65 -9.14
CA ILE A 94 7.66 42.19 -8.82
C ILE A 94 7.70 40.68 -8.59
N LEU A 95 7.33 40.25 -7.39
CA LEU A 95 6.98 38.87 -7.08
C LEU A 95 5.50 38.68 -7.38
N ARG A 96 5.17 37.81 -8.35
CA ARG A 96 3.78 37.54 -8.73
C ARG A 96 3.43 36.08 -8.51
N THR A 97 2.50 35.83 -7.60
CA THR A 97 1.82 34.54 -7.43
C THR A 97 0.31 34.72 -7.68
N PRO A 98 -0.48 33.64 -7.81
CA PRO A 98 -1.93 33.74 -7.98
C PRO A 98 -2.66 34.45 -6.83
N SER A 99 -2.06 34.54 -5.65
CA SER A 99 -2.67 35.06 -4.43
C SER A 99 -1.88 36.17 -3.73
N LEU A 100 -0.68 36.51 -4.23
CA LEU A 100 0.20 37.51 -3.63
C LEU A 100 0.93 38.28 -4.72
N GLU A 101 0.90 39.61 -4.61
CA GLU A 101 1.73 40.51 -5.39
C GLU A 101 2.57 41.34 -4.43
N HIS A 102 3.89 41.22 -4.53
CA HIS A 102 4.82 42.03 -3.73
C HIS A 102 5.79 42.75 -4.65
N ARG A 103 6.16 43.97 -4.27
CA ARG A 103 6.93 44.89 -5.10
C ARG A 103 8.09 45.46 -4.29
N ALA A 104 9.31 45.27 -4.78
CA ALA A 104 10.50 45.93 -4.28
C ALA A 104 10.96 46.96 -5.31
N GLN A 105 11.11 48.23 -4.91
CA GLN A 105 11.68 49.25 -5.78
C GLN A 105 13.18 49.00 -5.92
N LEU A 106 13.66 48.81 -7.14
CA LEU A 106 15.06 48.53 -7.44
C LEU A 106 15.37 49.20 -8.79
N GLY A 107 16.06 50.33 -8.71
CA GLY A 107 16.39 51.17 -9.88
C GLY A 107 17.42 50.53 -10.82
N PRO A 108 17.60 51.12 -12.02
CA PRO A 108 18.56 50.61 -13.02
C PRO A 108 20.04 50.76 -12.60
N GLU A 109 20.35 51.62 -11.63
CA GLU A 109 21.68 51.80 -11.03
C GLU A 109 21.72 51.34 -9.56
N ALA A 110 20.97 50.29 -9.21
CA ALA A 110 20.94 49.81 -7.83
C ALA A 110 22.33 49.34 -7.37
N ASP A 111 22.82 49.91 -6.28
CA ASP A 111 24.06 49.47 -5.66
C ASP A 111 23.88 48.13 -4.90
N SER A 112 25.00 47.49 -4.56
CA SER A 112 25.00 46.21 -3.83
C SER A 112 24.22 46.25 -2.52
N GLU A 113 24.11 47.42 -1.87
CA GLU A 113 23.35 47.58 -0.63
C GLU A 113 21.84 47.54 -0.89
N ALA A 114 21.36 48.27 -1.91
CA ALA A 114 19.98 48.23 -2.35
C ALA A 114 19.56 46.82 -2.82
N ILE A 115 20.44 46.11 -3.54
CA ILE A 115 20.22 44.72 -3.97
C ILE A 115 20.09 43.79 -2.76
N ARG A 116 20.98 43.90 -1.77
CA ARG A 116 20.90 43.11 -0.52
C ARG A 116 19.63 43.38 0.26
N GLU A 117 19.21 44.64 0.35
CA GLU A 117 17.98 45.01 1.04
C GLU A 117 16.74 44.43 0.32
N ALA A 118 16.68 44.57 -1.01
CA ALA A 118 15.61 44.01 -1.81
C ALA A 118 15.56 42.48 -1.73
N ALA A 119 16.70 41.79 -1.81
CA ALA A 119 16.80 40.34 -1.63
C ALA A 119 16.29 39.91 -0.24
N SER A 120 16.60 40.67 0.81
CA SER A 120 16.16 40.40 2.17
C SER A 120 14.65 40.55 2.32
N ARG A 121 14.06 41.62 1.77
CA ARG A 121 12.61 41.84 1.76
C ARG A 121 11.88 40.76 0.97
N LEU A 122 12.36 40.43 -0.23
CA LEU A 122 11.78 39.39 -1.09
C LEU A 122 11.86 38.01 -0.43
N ALA A 123 13.01 37.66 0.16
CA ALA A 123 13.17 36.40 0.88
C ALA A 123 12.24 36.30 2.09
N TRP A 124 12.08 37.39 2.85
CA TRP A 124 11.13 37.43 3.96
C TRP A 124 9.69 37.20 3.48
N VAL A 125 9.27 37.87 2.40
CA VAL A 125 7.93 37.71 1.82
C VAL A 125 7.68 36.30 1.31
N ILE A 126 8.64 35.70 0.60
CA ILE A 126 8.53 34.32 0.10
C ILE A 126 8.43 33.35 1.28
N THR A 127 9.26 33.53 2.32
CA THR A 127 9.23 32.68 3.52
C THR A 127 7.90 32.81 4.27
N ALA A 128 7.41 34.03 4.46
CA ALA A 128 6.14 34.31 5.13
C ALA A 128 4.95 33.73 4.35
N ALA A 129 4.94 33.85 3.02
CA ALA A 129 3.91 33.26 2.17
C ALA A 129 3.93 31.73 2.24
N ARG A 130 5.11 31.09 2.21
CA ARG A 130 5.26 29.64 2.39
C ARG A 130 4.73 29.17 3.75
N GLN A 131 5.02 29.93 4.80
CA GLN A 131 4.53 29.62 6.14
C GLN A 131 3.00 29.76 6.24
N ALA A 132 2.41 30.81 5.67
CA ALA A 132 0.97 31.01 5.63
C ALA A 132 0.23 29.91 4.85
N HIS A 133 0.77 29.48 3.70
CA HIS A 133 0.22 28.33 2.97
C HIS A 133 0.33 27.02 3.75
N GLY A 134 1.44 26.83 4.48
CA GLY A 134 1.61 25.71 5.41
C GLY A 134 0.59 25.73 6.55
N ASP A 135 0.29 26.90 7.10
CA ASP A 135 -0.66 27.09 8.19
C ASP A 135 -2.11 26.91 7.73
N ASP A 136 -2.48 27.38 6.53
CA ASP A 136 -3.81 27.11 5.93
C ASP A 136 -3.98 25.62 5.62
N ALA A 137 -2.95 24.94 5.11
CA ALA A 137 -2.97 23.49 4.91
C ALA A 137 -3.13 22.73 6.25
N ARG A 138 -2.44 23.16 7.32
CA ARG A 138 -2.59 22.60 8.68
C ARG A 138 -3.96 22.89 9.27
N ALA A 139 -4.51 24.09 9.06
CA ALA A 139 -5.82 24.48 9.54
C ALA A 139 -6.94 23.68 8.84
N ARG A 140 -6.85 23.49 7.52
CA ARG A 140 -7.76 22.62 6.77
C ARG A 140 -7.64 21.16 7.18
N ALA A 141 -6.42 20.66 7.39
CA ALA A 141 -6.20 19.31 7.90
C ALA A 141 -6.80 19.13 9.32
N SER A 142 -6.66 20.13 10.19
CA SER A 142 -7.25 20.15 11.53
C SER A 142 -8.78 20.23 11.49
N ALA A 143 -9.35 21.04 10.60
CA ALA A 143 -10.80 21.13 10.40
C ALA A 143 -11.38 19.79 9.91
N LEU A 144 -10.75 19.14 8.93
CA LEU A 144 -11.12 17.81 8.44
C LEU A 144 -10.94 16.72 9.51
N ALA A 145 -9.92 16.83 10.36
CA ALA A 145 -9.74 15.94 11.50
C ALA A 145 -10.87 16.13 12.53
N THR A 146 -11.30 17.36 12.77
CA THR A 146 -12.39 17.68 13.70
C THR A 146 -13.74 17.20 13.16
N GLU A 147 -13.99 17.39 11.86
CA GLU A 147 -15.19 16.91 11.17
C GLU A 147 -15.26 15.38 11.15
N SER A 148 -14.14 14.69 10.94
CA SER A 148 -14.09 13.22 10.97
C SER A 148 -14.28 12.65 12.38
N VAL A 149 -13.77 13.33 13.42
CA VAL A 149 -14.05 12.98 14.83
C VAL A 149 -15.52 13.20 15.16
N ALA A 150 -16.14 14.30 14.70
CA ALA A 150 -17.56 14.56 14.88
C ALA A 150 -18.45 13.54 14.16
N LEU A 151 -18.09 13.16 12.93
CA LEU A 151 -18.77 12.11 12.17
C LEU A 151 -18.67 10.76 12.89
N THR A 152 -17.48 10.40 13.37
CA THR A 152 -17.23 9.16 14.14
C THR A 152 -18.04 9.15 15.44
N ARG A 153 -18.13 10.29 16.14
CA ARG A 153 -18.97 10.44 17.33
C ARG A 153 -20.45 10.27 16.99
N SER A 154 -20.95 10.90 15.93
CA SER A 154 -22.34 10.75 15.49
C SER A 154 -22.71 9.31 15.12
N LEU A 155 -21.77 8.56 14.53
CA LEU A 155 -21.92 7.14 14.18
C LEU A 155 -21.86 6.20 15.39
N ILE A 156 -21.20 6.62 16.47
CA ILE A 156 -21.18 5.92 17.75
C ILE A 156 -22.48 6.20 18.52
N GLU A 157 -22.95 7.44 18.52
CA GLU A 157 -24.20 7.87 19.19
C GLU A 157 -25.45 7.29 18.51
N THR A 158 -25.50 7.22 17.16
CA THR A 158 -26.61 6.55 16.43
C THR A 158 -26.69 5.04 16.67
N ARG A 159 -25.74 4.45 17.39
CA ARG A 159 -25.72 3.04 17.74
C ARG A 159 -26.26 2.75 19.15
N ALA A 160 -26.55 3.80 19.93
CA ALA A 160 -27.09 3.66 21.28
C ALA A 160 -28.60 3.39 21.30
N ASP A 161 -29.32 3.64 20.19
CA ASP A 161 -30.76 3.42 20.12
C ASP A 161 -31.10 2.08 19.44
N ALA A 162 -31.82 1.25 20.19
CA ALA A 162 -32.26 -0.09 19.80
C ALA A 162 -33.31 -0.11 18.65
N GLU A 163 -33.66 1.04 18.06
CA GLU A 163 -34.66 1.17 17.00
C GLU A 163 -34.09 1.10 15.56
N VAL A 164 -32.76 1.06 15.39
CA VAL A 164 -32.13 1.16 14.06
C VAL A 164 -32.15 -0.14 13.25
N ASP A 165 -32.55 -1.28 13.84
CA ASP A 165 -32.77 -2.53 13.08
C ASP A 165 -33.93 -2.40 12.07
N ALA A 166 -34.82 -1.41 12.22
CA ALA A 166 -35.91 -1.12 11.27
C ALA A 166 -35.51 -0.16 10.13
N LEU A 167 -34.40 0.58 10.24
CA LEU A 167 -34.01 1.65 9.31
C LEU A 167 -32.89 1.28 8.33
N PHE A 168 -32.37 0.05 8.38
CA PHE A 168 -31.36 -0.47 7.44
C PHE A 168 -31.95 -0.76 6.04
N ASN A 169 -32.56 0.25 5.43
CA ASN A 169 -32.98 0.21 4.04
C ASN A 169 -31.74 0.24 3.11
N GLN A 170 -31.73 -0.66 2.12
CA GLN A 170 -30.67 -0.95 1.14
C GLN A 170 -30.02 0.27 0.48
N GLU A 171 -30.67 1.42 0.50
CA GLU A 171 -30.28 2.62 -0.22
C GLU A 171 -29.13 3.37 0.46
N ALA A 172 -29.09 3.39 1.80
CA ALA A 172 -27.98 3.95 2.57
C ALA A 172 -26.72 3.08 2.41
N ALA A 173 -26.86 1.75 2.48
CA ALA A 173 -25.77 0.81 2.25
C ALA A 173 -25.18 0.94 0.84
N ARG A 174 -26.04 1.09 -0.19
CA ARG A 174 -25.59 1.30 -1.59
C ARG A 174 -24.89 2.65 -1.77
N ARG A 175 -25.36 3.73 -1.14
CA ARG A 175 -24.70 5.04 -1.21
C ARG A 175 -23.33 5.03 -0.50
N THR A 176 -23.23 4.40 0.66
CA THR A 176 -21.97 4.26 1.41
C THR A 176 -20.97 3.36 0.69
N ALA A 177 -21.42 2.23 0.11
CA ALA A 177 -20.57 1.36 -0.70
C ALA A 177 -20.07 2.05 -1.98
N ARG A 178 -20.93 2.84 -2.66
CA ARG A 178 -20.52 3.62 -3.84
C ARG A 178 -19.51 4.71 -3.51
N LYS A 179 -19.67 5.41 -2.38
CA LYS A 179 -18.70 6.42 -1.91
C LYS A 179 -17.37 5.79 -1.47
N ALA A 180 -17.41 4.63 -0.79
CA ALA A 180 -16.21 3.89 -0.43
C ALA A 180 -15.47 3.35 -1.67
N ALA A 181 -16.19 2.84 -2.66
CA ALA A 181 -15.63 2.40 -3.92
C ALA A 181 -15.06 3.55 -4.75
N SER A 182 -15.70 4.73 -4.75
CA SER A 182 -15.15 5.91 -5.45
C SER A 182 -13.88 6.43 -4.77
N LEU A 183 -13.82 6.40 -3.43
CA LEU A 183 -12.62 6.78 -2.67
C LEU A 183 -11.47 5.78 -2.87
N ALA A 184 -11.76 4.49 -2.93
CA ALA A 184 -10.77 3.45 -3.22
C ALA A 184 -10.24 3.52 -4.66
N ASN A 185 -11.08 3.88 -5.63
CA ASN A 185 -10.63 4.11 -7.01
C ASN A 185 -9.79 5.38 -7.13
N LEU A 186 -10.18 6.46 -6.43
CA LEU A 186 -9.41 7.71 -6.41
C LEU A 186 -8.04 7.55 -5.74
N SER A 187 -7.96 6.75 -4.66
CA SER A 187 -6.66 6.43 -4.05
C SER A 187 -5.81 5.56 -4.97
N ALA A 188 -6.37 4.52 -5.59
CA ALA A 188 -5.64 3.65 -6.50
C ALA A 188 -5.11 4.37 -7.75
N LEU A 189 -5.90 5.29 -8.33
CA LEU A 189 -5.48 6.11 -9.47
C LEU A 189 -4.34 7.06 -9.09
N ARG A 190 -4.41 7.67 -7.90
CA ARG A 190 -3.37 8.60 -7.42
C ARG A 190 -2.09 7.87 -7.02
N THR A 191 -2.18 6.67 -6.46
CA THR A 191 -1.00 5.81 -6.19
C THR A 191 -0.34 5.39 -7.50
N ARG A 192 -1.11 5.17 -8.56
CA ARG A 192 -0.60 4.84 -9.89
C ARG A 192 0.12 6.01 -10.55
N GLU A 193 -0.44 7.22 -10.49
CA GLU A 193 0.21 8.44 -10.99
C GLU A 193 1.52 8.75 -10.26
N VAL A 194 1.57 8.54 -8.93
CA VAL A 194 2.79 8.74 -8.13
C VAL A 194 3.85 7.67 -8.44
N ALA A 195 3.44 6.42 -8.66
CA ALA A 195 4.35 5.34 -9.04
C ALA A 195 4.92 5.51 -10.47
N GLU A 196 4.09 5.97 -11.41
CA GLU A 196 4.51 6.26 -12.78
C GLU A 196 5.44 7.50 -12.83
N ALA A 197 5.17 8.54 -12.02
CA ALA A 197 6.05 9.70 -11.88
C ALA A 197 7.41 9.37 -11.21
N ALA A 198 7.44 8.41 -10.29
CA ALA A 198 8.67 7.94 -9.64
C ALA A 198 9.53 7.07 -10.58
N SER A 199 8.92 6.27 -11.45
CA SER A 199 9.64 5.43 -12.43
C SER A 199 10.23 6.21 -13.59
N ALA A 200 9.71 7.41 -13.89
CA ALA A 200 10.19 8.25 -15.00
C ALA A 200 11.46 9.05 -14.66
N ARG A 201 11.91 9.06 -13.39
CA ARG A 201 12.89 10.02 -12.88
C ARG A 201 14.18 9.41 -12.32
N ALA A 202 14.56 8.21 -12.75
CA ALA A 202 15.84 7.61 -12.34
C ALA A 202 17.03 8.35 -12.98
N PRO A 203 17.86 9.11 -12.24
CA PRO A 203 19.08 9.66 -12.80
C PRO A 203 20.16 8.57 -12.82
N ALA A 204 21.02 8.61 -13.84
CA ALA A 204 22.23 7.81 -13.87
C ALA A 204 23.11 8.14 -12.64
N ARG A 205 23.47 7.11 -11.88
CA ARG A 205 24.34 7.21 -10.70
C ARG A 205 25.74 7.67 -11.12
N THR A 206 26.13 8.88 -10.76
CA THR A 206 27.54 9.26 -10.60
C THR A 206 28.00 8.88 -9.18
N PRO A 207 29.19 8.28 -9.01
CA PRO A 207 29.72 8.00 -7.69
C PRO A 207 30.15 9.31 -7.02
N SER A 208 29.48 9.65 -5.91
CA SER A 208 29.90 10.75 -5.03
C SER A 208 31.19 10.34 -4.30
N PRO A 209 32.18 11.26 -4.12
CA PRO A 209 33.44 10.90 -3.48
C PRO A 209 33.22 10.51 -2.02
N ALA A 210 33.98 9.51 -1.59
CA ALA A 210 33.93 8.93 -0.25
C ALA A 210 34.15 10.01 0.83
N SER A 211 33.08 10.38 1.53
CA SER A 211 33.18 11.10 2.79
C SER A 211 33.89 10.22 3.81
N GLN A 212 34.98 10.73 4.39
CA GLN A 212 35.72 10.08 5.47
C GLN A 212 34.78 9.56 6.57
N PRO A 213 35.04 8.38 7.14
CA PRO A 213 34.25 7.90 8.28
C PRO A 213 34.39 8.90 9.43
N PRO A 214 33.29 9.30 10.09
CA PRO A 214 33.37 10.15 11.26
C PRO A 214 34.19 9.44 12.36
N ALA A 215 34.90 10.26 13.14
CA ALA A 215 35.78 9.82 14.21
C ALA A 215 35.09 8.78 15.12
N LEU A 216 35.87 7.76 15.50
CA LEU A 216 35.47 6.69 16.43
C LEU A 216 35.06 7.31 17.78
N GLU A 217 33.76 7.56 17.94
CA GLU A 217 33.16 7.81 19.25
C GLU A 217 33.27 6.55 20.12
N PRO A 218 33.41 6.70 21.45
CA PRO A 218 33.61 5.58 22.35
C PRO A 218 32.45 4.57 22.26
N PRO A 219 32.70 3.26 22.51
CA PRO A 219 31.71 2.21 22.35
C PRO A 219 30.64 2.29 23.46
N GLY A 220 29.70 3.20 23.31
CA GLY A 220 28.46 3.18 24.07
C GLY A 220 27.55 2.09 23.49
N SER A 221 27.19 1.12 24.31
CA SER A 221 26.27 0.03 23.93
C SER A 221 24.81 0.47 23.86
N LEU A 222 24.49 1.62 24.46
CA LEU A 222 23.13 2.08 24.70
C LEU A 222 22.93 3.55 24.28
N ARG A 223 21.84 3.80 23.56
CA ARG A 223 21.30 5.14 23.29
C ARG A 223 19.91 5.27 23.91
N LEU A 224 19.64 6.39 24.56
CA LEU A 224 18.35 6.73 25.17
C LEU A 224 17.72 7.89 24.39
N GLY A 225 16.59 7.69 23.70
CA GLY A 225 15.86 8.72 22.97
C GLY A 225 14.54 9.07 23.64
N LEU A 226 14.40 10.25 24.23
CA LEU A 226 13.13 10.61 24.87
C LEU A 226 12.10 11.06 23.83
N LEU A 227 12.47 12.04 23.01
CA LEU A 227 11.66 12.64 21.97
C LEU A 227 12.52 12.89 20.72
N PRO A 228 11.93 13.17 19.55
CA PRO A 228 12.69 13.57 18.37
C PRO A 228 13.68 14.71 18.69
N GLY A 229 14.95 14.52 18.35
CA GLY A 229 16.02 15.49 18.63
C GLY A 229 16.61 15.43 20.06
N VAL A 230 15.97 14.74 21.00
CA VAL A 230 16.46 14.58 22.38
C VAL A 230 16.92 13.14 22.61
N SER A 231 18.21 12.89 22.39
CA SER A 231 18.81 11.57 22.62
C SER A 231 20.18 11.65 23.27
N PHE A 232 20.45 10.74 24.19
CA PHE A 232 21.72 10.58 24.89
C PHE A 232 22.40 9.27 24.47
N GLY A 233 23.71 9.29 24.28
CA GLY A 233 24.48 8.13 23.81
C GLY A 233 24.82 8.20 22.32
N PRO A 234 25.75 7.35 21.86
CA PRO A 234 26.32 7.47 20.51
C PRO A 234 25.30 7.12 19.44
N PRO A 235 25.34 7.76 18.26
CA PRO A 235 24.43 7.45 17.16
C PRO A 235 24.54 6.01 16.65
N SER A 236 25.72 5.40 16.84
CA SER A 236 26.05 4.03 16.45
C SER A 236 25.74 2.98 17.52
N ALA A 237 25.07 3.35 18.63
CA ALA A 237 24.75 2.39 19.69
C ALA A 237 23.91 1.21 19.15
N PRO A 238 24.30 -0.04 19.40
CA PRO A 238 23.58 -1.22 18.93
C PRO A 238 22.24 -1.44 19.64
N LEU A 239 22.01 -0.84 20.80
CA LEU A 239 20.73 -0.83 21.50
C LEU A 239 20.26 0.61 21.68
N THR A 240 19.06 0.92 21.20
CA THR A 240 18.38 2.19 21.43
C THR A 240 17.09 1.94 22.20
N LEU A 241 16.90 2.64 23.32
CA LEU A 241 15.63 2.70 24.04
C LEU A 241 15.02 4.07 23.84
N ASN A 242 13.76 4.15 23.41
CA ASN A 242 13.12 5.44 23.19
C ASN A 242 11.65 5.51 23.59
N LEU A 243 11.16 6.69 23.94
CA LEU A 243 9.71 6.91 24.01
C LEU A 243 9.20 7.15 22.59
N ILE A 244 9.64 8.24 21.97
CA ILE A 244 9.43 8.52 20.53
C ILE A 244 10.81 8.72 19.90
N GLY A 245 11.32 7.68 19.24
CA GLY A 245 12.61 7.71 18.56
C GLY A 245 12.44 8.19 17.13
N SER A 246 13.19 9.20 16.71
CA SER A 246 13.27 9.62 15.31
C SER A 246 14.73 9.71 14.91
N HIS A 247 15.18 8.78 14.08
CA HIS A 247 16.56 8.66 13.68
C HIS A 247 16.69 8.75 12.16
N GLU A 248 17.72 9.44 11.68
CA GLU A 248 18.10 9.42 10.25
C GLU A 248 18.47 8.00 9.82
N GLN A 249 19.30 7.33 10.63
CA GLN A 249 19.73 5.96 10.44
C GLN A 249 19.62 5.17 11.73
N ALA A 250 19.29 3.89 11.62
CA ALA A 250 19.18 2.97 12.74
C ALA A 250 20.01 1.70 12.50
N ARG A 251 20.79 1.27 13.48
CA ARG A 251 21.50 -0.02 13.43
C ARG A 251 21.32 -0.74 14.76
N GLY A 252 21.04 -2.05 14.70
CA GLY A 252 20.83 -2.89 15.87
C GLY A 252 19.37 -2.91 16.33
N THR A 253 19.17 -2.93 17.65
CA THR A 253 17.84 -3.08 18.27
C THR A 253 17.33 -1.73 18.76
N GLN A 254 16.14 -1.34 18.33
CA GLN A 254 15.42 -0.16 18.82
C GLN A 254 14.17 -0.63 19.56
N ILE A 255 14.02 -0.22 20.81
CA ILE A 255 12.83 -0.52 21.63
C ILE A 255 12.19 0.78 22.04
N GLY A 256 10.92 0.97 21.76
CA GLY A 256 10.23 2.16 22.22
C GLY A 256 8.72 2.17 22.07
N LEU A 257 8.07 3.28 22.41
CA LEU A 257 6.63 3.42 22.19
C LEU A 257 6.34 3.55 20.68
N ILE A 258 7.06 4.47 20.05
CA ILE A 258 7.08 4.69 18.60
C ILE A 258 8.53 4.75 18.13
N ASN A 259 8.87 3.93 17.13
CA ASN A 259 10.17 3.96 16.47
C ASN A 259 10.01 4.58 15.07
N HIS A 260 10.88 5.52 14.72
CA HIS A 260 10.93 6.14 13.41
C HIS A 260 12.35 6.14 12.83
N THR A 261 12.51 5.66 11.59
CA THR A 261 13.77 5.76 10.81
C THR A 261 13.52 6.40 9.45
N ALA A 262 14.18 7.54 9.19
CA ALA A 262 13.91 8.36 8.01
C ALA A 262 14.56 7.80 6.72
N ARG A 263 15.77 7.23 6.80
CA ARG A 263 16.53 6.85 5.59
C ARG A 263 16.90 5.38 5.49
N ARG A 264 17.64 4.86 6.48
CA ARG A 264 18.12 3.47 6.45
C ARG A 264 18.16 2.85 7.82
N GLY A 265 17.60 1.66 7.96
CA GLY A 265 17.64 0.90 9.20
C GLY A 265 18.09 -0.54 8.97
N SER A 266 18.79 -1.12 9.94
CA SER A 266 19.08 -2.56 9.96
C SER A 266 19.01 -3.11 11.37
N GLY A 267 18.28 -4.21 11.58
CA GLY A 267 18.19 -4.92 12.85
C GLY A 267 16.75 -5.16 13.31
N ALA A 268 16.44 -4.88 14.58
CA ALA A 268 15.12 -5.14 15.17
C ALA A 268 14.49 -3.85 15.71
N GLN A 269 13.31 -3.50 15.23
CA GLN A 269 12.48 -2.41 15.77
C GLN A 269 11.32 -3.00 16.56
N ILE A 270 11.28 -2.76 17.86
CA ILE A 270 10.23 -3.21 18.77
C ILE A 270 9.48 -1.97 19.26
N GLY A 271 8.33 -1.69 18.66
CA GLY A 271 7.47 -0.56 19.00
C GLY A 271 6.27 -1.00 19.83
N LEU A 272 6.08 -0.53 21.06
CA LEU A 272 4.90 -0.87 21.86
C LEU A 272 3.61 -0.44 21.16
N ILE A 273 3.62 0.64 20.36
CA ILE A 273 2.49 1.05 19.53
C ILE A 273 2.83 0.88 18.04
N ALA A 274 3.91 1.52 17.58
CA ALA A 274 4.21 1.55 16.16
C ALA A 274 5.71 1.59 15.82
N SER A 275 6.04 1.07 14.63
CA SER A 275 7.34 1.28 13.98
C SER A 275 7.13 1.82 12.57
N TRP A 276 7.89 2.85 12.19
CA TRP A 276 7.74 3.57 10.92
C TRP A 276 9.09 3.78 10.25
N ASN A 277 9.24 3.33 9.02
CA ASN A 277 10.43 3.59 8.21
C ASN A 277 10.05 4.28 6.91
N ASP A 278 10.55 5.50 6.71
CA ASP A 278 10.41 6.19 5.44
C ASP A 278 11.34 5.60 4.38
N GLY A 279 12.47 5.01 4.74
CA GLY A 279 13.43 4.49 3.78
C GLY A 279 13.54 2.97 3.72
N ASP A 280 14.77 2.49 3.48
CA ASP A 280 15.07 1.06 3.38
C ASP A 280 15.29 0.49 4.78
N PHE A 281 14.68 -0.65 5.08
CA PHE A 281 14.88 -1.36 6.35
C PHE A 281 15.21 -2.84 6.13
N GLU A 282 16.26 -3.32 6.79
CA GLU A 282 16.63 -4.74 6.77
C GLU A 282 16.46 -5.34 8.17
N GLY A 283 15.59 -6.34 8.31
CA GLY A 283 15.39 -7.05 9.57
C GLY A 283 13.93 -7.15 10.01
N ALA A 284 13.66 -6.96 11.30
CA ALA A 284 12.34 -7.21 11.89
C ALA A 284 11.71 -5.94 12.47
N GLN A 285 10.46 -5.67 12.12
CA GLN A 285 9.59 -4.72 12.81
C GLN A 285 8.52 -5.48 13.60
N VAL A 286 8.45 -5.23 14.90
CA VAL A 286 7.45 -5.80 15.79
C VAL A 286 6.75 -4.64 16.47
N ALA A 287 5.43 -4.56 16.34
CA ALA A 287 4.64 -3.59 17.07
C ALA A 287 3.28 -4.15 17.47
N SER A 288 2.63 -3.56 18.48
CA SER A 288 1.28 -4.04 18.86
C SER A 288 0.22 -3.62 17.84
N ALA A 289 0.29 -2.39 17.34
CA ALA A 289 -0.75 -1.81 16.49
C ALA A 289 -0.32 -1.73 15.03
N PHE A 290 0.81 -1.08 14.74
CA PHE A 290 1.10 -0.66 13.37
C PHE A 290 2.58 -0.72 13.00
N ASN A 291 2.89 -1.35 11.87
CA ASN A 291 4.19 -1.24 11.21
C ASN A 291 4.04 -0.62 9.82
N TYR A 292 4.93 0.31 9.49
CA TYR A 292 5.10 0.83 8.15
C TYR A 292 6.57 0.81 7.75
N SER A 293 6.83 0.41 6.52
CA SER A 293 8.13 0.57 5.87
C SER A 293 7.94 0.82 4.37
N ARG A 294 8.57 1.84 3.81
CA ARG A 294 8.59 2.01 2.35
C ARG A 294 9.19 0.78 1.68
N THR A 295 10.38 0.35 2.10
CA THR A 295 10.99 -0.89 1.63
C THR A 295 11.53 -1.68 2.81
N ILE A 296 11.18 -2.96 2.90
CA ILE A 296 11.67 -3.84 3.94
C ILE A 296 12.11 -5.20 3.42
N GLU A 297 13.33 -5.60 3.77
CA GLU A 297 13.81 -6.96 3.64
C GLU A 297 13.77 -7.63 5.02
N GLY A 298 12.70 -8.41 5.27
CA GLY A 298 12.51 -9.17 6.50
C GLY A 298 11.05 -9.25 6.93
N ALA A 299 10.81 -9.14 8.25
CA ALA A 299 9.53 -9.46 8.87
C ALA A 299 8.84 -8.24 9.47
N GLN A 300 7.52 -8.13 9.29
CA GLN A 300 6.66 -7.20 10.01
C GLN A 300 5.62 -7.98 10.82
N VAL A 301 5.52 -7.69 12.11
CA VAL A 301 4.54 -8.30 13.03
C VAL A 301 3.80 -7.20 13.78
N ALA A 302 2.52 -7.00 13.47
CA ALA A 302 1.63 -6.04 14.15
C ALA A 302 0.16 -6.32 13.81
N ALA A 303 -0.78 -5.66 14.49
CA ALA A 303 -2.19 -5.76 14.08
C ALA A 303 -2.41 -5.31 12.63
N VAL A 304 -1.68 -4.27 12.19
CA VAL A 304 -1.67 -3.77 10.82
C VAL A 304 -0.22 -3.62 10.34
N ASN A 305 0.11 -4.25 9.22
CA ASN A 305 1.41 -4.10 8.54
C ASN A 305 1.20 -3.46 7.17
N VAL A 306 2.02 -2.47 6.85
CA VAL A 306 1.99 -1.77 5.56
C VAL A 306 3.41 -1.67 5.01
N SER A 307 3.56 -1.98 3.73
CA SER A 307 4.79 -1.74 2.98
C SER A 307 4.54 -1.40 1.53
N ASP A 308 5.44 -0.64 0.88
CA ASP A 308 5.36 -0.46 -0.58
C ASP A 308 6.03 -1.64 -1.27
N ASN A 309 7.24 -2.01 -0.85
CA ASN A 309 7.96 -3.19 -1.31
C ASN A 309 8.46 -4.02 -0.13
N GLN A 310 8.21 -5.32 -0.18
CA GLN A 310 8.68 -6.22 0.87
C GLN A 310 9.24 -7.53 0.33
N ARG A 311 10.38 -7.94 0.88
CA ARG A 311 10.89 -9.30 0.78
C ARG A 311 10.80 -9.94 2.15
N GLY A 312 10.13 -11.08 2.30
CA GLY A 312 9.98 -11.74 3.60
C GLY A 312 8.52 -11.95 4.03
N ALA A 313 8.15 -11.53 5.25
CA ALA A 313 6.86 -11.92 5.84
C ALA A 313 6.11 -10.78 6.55
N GLN A 314 4.79 -10.75 6.39
CA GLN A 314 3.90 -9.93 7.22
C GLN A 314 2.98 -10.84 8.05
N VAL A 315 2.87 -10.59 9.35
CA VAL A 315 1.98 -11.31 10.26
C VAL A 315 1.13 -10.30 11.02
N GLY A 316 -0.19 -10.36 10.84
CA GLY A 316 -1.09 -9.36 11.41
C GLY A 316 -2.56 -9.61 11.13
N ALA A 317 -3.45 -8.79 11.67
CA ALA A 317 -4.87 -8.88 11.30
C ALA A 317 -5.09 -8.37 9.86
N VAL A 318 -4.39 -7.29 9.50
CA VAL A 318 -4.42 -6.68 8.17
C VAL A 318 -3.00 -6.49 7.66
N ASN A 319 -2.73 -7.01 6.47
CA ASN A 319 -1.45 -6.89 5.80
C ASN A 319 -1.65 -6.23 4.44
N ILE A 320 -0.91 -5.16 4.19
CA ILE A 320 -0.97 -4.39 2.94
C ILE A 320 0.44 -4.27 2.39
N ALA A 321 0.64 -4.66 1.14
CA ALA A 321 1.89 -4.49 0.43
C ALA A 321 1.63 -3.91 -0.96
N GLY A 322 2.48 -3.01 -1.46
CA GLY A 322 2.52 -2.73 -2.90
C GLY A 322 2.94 -4.00 -3.63
N ALA A 323 4.20 -4.42 -3.48
CA ALA A 323 4.71 -5.71 -3.92
C ALA A 323 5.27 -6.51 -2.74
N ILE A 324 5.03 -7.83 -2.71
CA ILE A 324 5.65 -8.72 -1.73
C ILE A 324 6.21 -10.00 -2.35
N GLU A 325 7.52 -10.16 -2.26
CA GLU A 325 8.22 -11.41 -2.50
C GLU A 325 8.27 -12.22 -1.19
N GLY A 326 7.16 -12.90 -0.89
CA GLY A 326 7.06 -13.70 0.32
C GLY A 326 5.64 -14.05 0.73
N THR A 327 5.39 -14.01 2.05
CA THR A 327 4.16 -14.52 2.69
C THR A 327 3.47 -13.41 3.48
N GLN A 328 2.14 -13.37 3.39
CA GLN A 328 1.30 -12.58 4.30
C GLN A 328 0.44 -13.56 5.10
N VAL A 329 0.40 -13.42 6.42
CA VAL A 329 -0.46 -14.23 7.30
C VAL A 329 -1.37 -13.28 8.07
N GLY A 330 -2.68 -13.36 7.81
CA GLY A 330 -3.63 -12.48 8.48
C GLY A 330 -5.09 -12.74 8.15
N LEU A 331 -5.99 -11.93 8.72
CA LEU A 331 -7.41 -12.02 8.35
C LEU A 331 -7.62 -11.47 6.94
N ILE A 332 -6.96 -10.35 6.65
CA ILE A 332 -7.04 -9.63 5.38
C ILE A 332 -5.62 -9.40 4.86
N ASN A 333 -5.35 -9.88 3.65
CA ASN A 333 -4.11 -9.65 2.94
C ASN A 333 -4.40 -8.95 1.62
N ILE A 334 -3.76 -7.80 1.40
CA ILE A 334 -3.91 -7.00 0.19
C ILE A 334 -2.52 -6.79 -0.39
N SER A 335 -2.34 -7.12 -1.66
CA SER A 335 -1.11 -6.85 -2.38
C SER A 335 -1.31 -6.68 -3.89
N LYS A 336 -0.33 -6.08 -4.58
CA LYS A 336 -0.28 -6.18 -6.04
C LYS A 336 0.11 -7.59 -6.46
N ASN A 337 1.21 -8.09 -5.88
CA ASN A 337 1.67 -9.46 -6.02
C ASN A 337 1.90 -10.10 -4.66
N ALA A 338 1.49 -11.36 -4.50
CA ALA A 338 1.85 -12.18 -3.34
C ALA A 338 2.01 -13.64 -3.77
N ASN A 339 3.02 -14.30 -3.22
CA ASN A 339 3.25 -15.72 -3.48
C ASN A 339 2.30 -16.58 -2.63
N TRP A 340 2.29 -16.32 -1.32
CA TRP A 340 1.58 -17.12 -0.32
C TRP A 340 0.74 -16.24 0.62
N PRO A 341 -0.36 -15.64 0.14
CA PRO A 341 -1.27 -14.91 1.02
C PRO A 341 -2.15 -15.91 1.78
N VAL A 342 -1.90 -16.08 3.07
CA VAL A 342 -2.66 -16.95 3.97
C VAL A 342 -3.61 -16.09 4.81
N GLY A 343 -4.90 -16.17 4.50
CA GLY A 343 -5.92 -15.44 5.24
C GLY A 343 -7.35 -15.75 4.85
N LEU A 344 -8.31 -15.10 5.54
CA LEU A 344 -9.72 -15.24 5.21
C LEU A 344 -10.06 -14.50 3.91
N VAL A 345 -9.47 -13.32 3.72
CA VAL A 345 -9.64 -12.48 2.53
C VAL A 345 -8.26 -12.18 1.97
N ASN A 346 -8.01 -12.64 0.74
CA ASN A 346 -6.75 -12.42 0.05
C ASN A 346 -7.02 -11.76 -1.30
N ILE A 347 -6.46 -10.57 -1.51
CA ILE A 347 -6.61 -9.79 -2.73
C ILE A 347 -5.22 -9.54 -3.28
N ALA A 348 -4.89 -10.21 -4.39
CA ALA A 348 -3.68 -9.98 -5.16
C ALA A 348 -4.04 -9.51 -6.57
N THR A 349 -3.80 -8.25 -6.93
CA THR A 349 -4.33 -7.67 -8.18
C THR A 349 -3.67 -8.23 -9.44
N ASP A 350 -2.41 -8.68 -9.36
CA ASP A 350 -1.71 -9.35 -10.47
C ASP A 350 -2.22 -10.80 -10.70
N TYR A 351 -2.96 -11.37 -9.74
CA TYR A 351 -3.50 -12.73 -9.81
C TYR A 351 -5.03 -12.72 -9.74
N PRO A 352 -5.73 -12.33 -10.81
CA PRO A 352 -7.17 -12.22 -10.81
C PRO A 352 -7.86 -13.57 -10.49
N PRO A 353 -9.12 -13.53 -10.02
CA PRO A 353 -9.97 -14.71 -9.91
C PRO A 353 -10.06 -15.44 -11.26
N ARG A 354 -10.03 -16.77 -11.22
CA ARG A 354 -10.21 -17.65 -12.38
C ARG A 354 -11.51 -18.41 -12.21
N LEU A 355 -12.27 -18.57 -13.29
CA LEU A 355 -13.43 -19.45 -13.31
C LEU A 355 -13.01 -20.76 -13.99
N PHE A 356 -13.41 -21.88 -13.41
CA PHE A 356 -13.09 -23.20 -13.95
C PHE A 356 -14.34 -24.06 -14.04
N GLY A 357 -14.32 -24.99 -14.99
CA GLY A 357 -15.32 -26.04 -15.14
C GLY A 357 -14.64 -27.32 -15.59
N TYR A 358 -14.93 -28.43 -14.94
CA TYR A 358 -14.38 -29.73 -15.31
C TYR A 358 -15.37 -30.86 -15.11
N TYR A 359 -15.17 -31.90 -15.92
CA TYR A 359 -15.87 -33.16 -15.82
C TYR A 359 -14.93 -34.20 -15.20
N ALA A 360 -15.36 -34.84 -14.13
CA ALA A 360 -14.66 -35.96 -13.50
C ALA A 360 -15.40 -37.26 -13.82
N LEU A 361 -14.68 -38.21 -14.41
CA LEU A 361 -15.26 -39.47 -14.83
C LEU A 361 -15.64 -40.34 -13.61
N PRO A 362 -16.77 -41.08 -13.65
CA PRO A 362 -17.65 -41.23 -14.81
C PRO A 362 -18.82 -40.25 -14.86
N GLY A 363 -19.01 -39.31 -13.92
CA GLY A 363 -20.28 -38.60 -13.87
C GLY A 363 -20.41 -37.38 -12.96
N HIS A 364 -19.34 -36.64 -12.67
CA HIS A 364 -19.47 -35.38 -11.92
C HIS A 364 -19.06 -34.19 -12.77
N ILE A 365 -19.87 -33.14 -12.75
CA ILE A 365 -19.50 -31.83 -13.31
C ILE A 365 -19.25 -30.89 -12.15
N TYR A 366 -18.12 -30.21 -12.18
CA TYR A 366 -17.76 -29.20 -11.19
C TYR A 366 -17.53 -27.85 -11.86
N THR A 367 -17.99 -26.80 -11.21
CA THR A 367 -17.76 -25.41 -11.64
C THR A 367 -17.41 -24.56 -10.45
N GLY A 368 -16.44 -23.66 -10.56
CA GLY A 368 -16.03 -22.89 -9.41
C GLY A 368 -15.10 -21.72 -9.71
N LEU A 369 -14.84 -20.96 -8.66
CA LEU A 369 -13.94 -19.82 -8.67
C LEU A 369 -12.66 -20.18 -7.91
N SER A 370 -11.53 -19.76 -8.46
CA SER A 370 -10.22 -19.89 -7.86
C SER A 370 -9.61 -18.49 -7.69
N MET A 371 -9.33 -18.09 -6.46
CA MET A 371 -8.82 -16.76 -6.06
C MET A 371 -7.54 -16.90 -5.25
N GLY A 372 -6.78 -15.83 -5.03
CA GLY A 372 -5.59 -15.86 -4.15
C GLY A 372 -4.35 -15.28 -4.82
N GLY A 373 -3.19 -15.84 -4.54
CA GLY A 373 -1.89 -15.35 -5.01
C GLY A 373 -1.31 -16.14 -6.17
N ARG A 374 0.01 -15.99 -6.36
CA ARG A 374 0.80 -16.68 -7.40
C ARG A 374 0.79 -18.19 -7.21
N ARG A 375 0.97 -18.66 -5.97
CA ARG A 375 1.09 -20.09 -5.64
C ARG A 375 -0.10 -20.59 -4.84
N LEU A 376 -0.48 -19.92 -3.75
CA LEU A 376 -1.63 -20.34 -2.95
C LEU A 376 -2.93 -19.81 -3.54
N ARG A 377 -3.88 -20.71 -3.80
CA ARG A 377 -5.23 -20.40 -4.27
C ARG A 377 -6.29 -20.93 -3.30
N TYR A 378 -7.39 -20.20 -3.23
CA TYR A 378 -8.62 -20.53 -2.54
C TYR A 378 -9.65 -20.89 -3.58
N LEU A 379 -10.33 -22.01 -3.36
CA LEU A 379 -11.33 -22.52 -4.27
C LEU A 379 -12.69 -22.49 -3.61
N VAL A 380 -13.69 -22.07 -4.37
CA VAL A 380 -15.10 -22.25 -4.04
C VAL A 380 -15.75 -22.86 -5.27
N GLN A 381 -16.39 -24.02 -5.13
CA GLN A 381 -16.96 -24.72 -6.26
C GLN A 381 -18.29 -25.37 -5.91
N SER A 382 -19.09 -25.57 -6.95
CA SER A 382 -20.30 -26.39 -6.94
C SER A 382 -20.04 -27.64 -7.78
N GLY A 383 -20.65 -28.75 -7.40
CA GLY A 383 -20.56 -30.02 -8.10
C GLY A 383 -21.93 -30.64 -8.28
N THR A 384 -22.19 -31.23 -9.44
CA THR A 384 -23.38 -32.03 -9.70
C THR A 384 -22.98 -33.44 -10.11
N ALA A 385 -23.57 -34.44 -9.43
CA ALA A 385 -23.50 -35.82 -9.83
C ALA A 385 -24.57 -36.08 -10.90
N LEU A 386 -24.14 -36.39 -12.12
CA LEU A 386 -25.02 -36.68 -13.26
C LEU A 386 -25.81 -37.97 -13.05
N PHE A 387 -25.21 -38.94 -12.36
CA PHE A 387 -25.89 -40.16 -11.93
C PHE A 387 -26.41 -39.95 -10.52
N GLY A 388 -27.73 -39.80 -10.36
CA GLY A 388 -28.37 -39.54 -9.06
C GLY A 388 -28.96 -38.14 -8.91
N ASN A 389 -28.52 -37.18 -9.74
CA ASN A 389 -29.03 -35.80 -9.75
C ASN A 389 -28.85 -35.08 -8.40
N SER A 390 -27.73 -35.35 -7.72
CA SER A 390 -27.35 -34.71 -6.46
C SER A 390 -26.43 -33.52 -6.68
N GLY A 391 -26.64 -32.48 -5.87
CA GLY A 391 -25.83 -31.26 -5.86
C GLY A 391 -24.87 -31.23 -4.67
N SER A 392 -23.78 -30.50 -4.83
CA SER A 392 -22.80 -30.25 -3.77
C SER A 392 -22.20 -28.87 -3.88
N ILE A 393 -21.77 -28.32 -2.75
CA ILE A 393 -20.99 -27.09 -2.68
C ILE A 393 -19.78 -27.31 -1.81
N GLY A 394 -18.67 -26.66 -2.13
CA GLY A 394 -17.44 -26.87 -1.39
C GLY A 394 -16.46 -25.74 -1.49
N ALA A 395 -15.45 -25.82 -0.63
CA ALA A 395 -14.35 -24.89 -0.57
C ALA A 395 -13.05 -25.65 -0.31
N GLY A 396 -11.93 -25.07 -0.77
CA GLY A 396 -10.65 -25.75 -0.74
C GLY A 396 -9.46 -24.83 -0.91
N LEU A 397 -8.29 -25.45 -0.89
CA LEU A 397 -6.99 -24.81 -1.09
C LEU A 397 -6.28 -25.47 -2.26
N GLY A 398 -5.54 -24.66 -3.01
CA GLY A 398 -4.84 -25.04 -4.22
C GLY A 398 -3.42 -24.54 -4.23
N LEU A 399 -2.50 -25.39 -4.65
CA LEU A 399 -1.12 -25.04 -4.95
C LEU A 399 -0.94 -24.93 -6.46
N HIS A 400 -0.87 -23.70 -6.96
CA HIS A 400 -0.57 -23.38 -8.35
C HIS A 400 0.93 -23.32 -8.59
N LEU A 401 1.42 -24.13 -9.52
CA LEU A 401 2.81 -24.23 -9.93
C LEU A 401 2.93 -23.78 -11.39
N PRO A 402 3.16 -22.48 -11.64
CA PRO A 402 3.44 -22.00 -12.99
C PRO A 402 4.82 -22.49 -13.44
N PHE A 403 4.92 -23.01 -14.67
CA PHE A 403 6.20 -23.21 -15.33
C PHE A 403 6.53 -21.92 -16.07
N ASP A 404 7.37 -21.08 -15.46
CA ASP A 404 7.78 -19.79 -16.01
C ASP A 404 8.32 -19.98 -17.45
N ASP A 405 8.00 -19.03 -18.33
CA ASP A 405 8.29 -19.05 -19.78
C ASP A 405 7.66 -20.17 -20.60
N ARG A 406 6.75 -20.98 -20.02
CA ARG A 406 6.04 -22.05 -20.72
C ARG A 406 4.53 -21.87 -20.66
N PRO A 407 3.79 -22.41 -21.65
CA PRO A 407 2.33 -22.37 -21.63
C PRO A 407 1.72 -23.38 -20.64
N TYR A 408 2.52 -24.07 -19.84
CA TYR A 408 2.07 -25.12 -18.93
C TYR A 408 2.01 -24.64 -17.49
N PHE A 409 1.14 -25.25 -16.69
CA PHE A 409 1.15 -25.16 -15.23
C PHE A 409 0.70 -26.49 -14.63
N ALA A 410 0.97 -26.69 -13.36
CA ALA A 410 0.41 -27.79 -12.59
C ALA A 410 -0.32 -27.22 -11.37
N ASP A 411 -1.43 -27.84 -10.98
CA ASP A 411 -2.08 -27.54 -9.70
C ASP A 411 -2.10 -28.79 -8.81
N ILE A 412 -2.15 -28.57 -7.50
CA ILE A 412 -2.50 -29.58 -6.50
C ILE A 412 -3.56 -28.96 -5.61
N ASP A 413 -4.79 -29.43 -5.69
CA ASP A 413 -5.89 -28.85 -4.93
C ASP A 413 -6.55 -29.88 -4.02
N ALA A 414 -6.86 -29.46 -2.80
CA ALA A 414 -7.63 -30.21 -1.83
C ALA A 414 -8.94 -29.46 -1.55
N VAL A 415 -10.07 -30.10 -1.81
CA VAL A 415 -11.39 -29.47 -1.65
C VAL A 415 -12.29 -30.38 -0.81
N VAL A 416 -12.99 -29.77 0.15
CA VAL A 416 -14.10 -30.38 0.87
C VAL A 416 -15.40 -29.90 0.24
N MET A 417 -16.25 -30.84 -0.13
CA MET A 417 -17.57 -30.66 -0.69
C MET A 417 -18.61 -31.22 0.28
N PHE A 418 -19.73 -30.53 0.42
CA PHE A 418 -20.91 -30.99 1.12
C PHE A 418 -21.95 -31.34 0.06
N ALA A 419 -22.35 -32.60 -0.01
CA ALA A 419 -23.37 -33.10 -0.91
C ALA A 419 -24.74 -33.14 -0.22
N ASP A 420 -25.80 -32.96 -1.01
CA ASP A 420 -27.19 -33.18 -0.60
C ASP A 420 -27.69 -32.27 0.54
N LEU A 421 -27.31 -30.99 0.51
CA LEU A 421 -27.67 -29.98 1.53
C LEU A 421 -29.18 -29.81 1.78
N SER A 422 -30.04 -30.31 0.89
CA SER A 422 -31.50 -30.22 0.98
C SER A 422 -32.18 -31.43 1.63
N THR A 423 -31.46 -32.52 1.91
CA THR A 423 -32.05 -33.75 2.49
C THR A 423 -31.54 -34.02 3.90
N ALA A 424 -32.27 -34.85 4.66
CA ALA A 424 -31.85 -35.29 6.00
C ALA A 424 -30.57 -36.14 6.01
N SER A 425 -30.06 -36.52 4.85
CA SER A 425 -28.78 -37.20 4.63
C SER A 425 -27.77 -36.23 4.02
N SER A 426 -26.84 -35.72 4.82
CA SER A 426 -25.73 -34.89 4.32
C SER A 426 -24.51 -35.76 4.08
N GLY A 427 -23.94 -35.66 2.88
CA GLY A 427 -22.70 -36.33 2.52
C GLY A 427 -21.52 -35.38 2.57
N THR A 428 -20.36 -35.83 3.03
CA THR A 428 -19.10 -35.09 2.91
C THR A 428 -18.22 -35.77 1.87
N HIS A 429 -17.77 -35.02 0.88
CA HIS A 429 -16.89 -35.48 -0.18
C HIS A 429 -15.58 -34.69 -0.14
N PHE A 430 -14.48 -35.35 0.18
CA PHE A 430 -13.14 -34.79 0.04
C PHE A 430 -12.54 -35.27 -1.27
N HIS A 431 -12.00 -34.35 -2.07
CA HIS A 431 -11.19 -34.76 -3.21
C HIS A 431 -9.88 -33.99 -3.34
N LEU A 432 -8.82 -34.74 -3.64
CA LEU A 432 -7.48 -34.28 -3.88
C LEU A 432 -7.19 -34.45 -5.37
N ARG A 433 -6.87 -33.35 -6.03
CA ARG A 433 -6.78 -33.30 -7.49
C ARG A 433 -5.43 -32.73 -7.93
N ALA A 434 -4.87 -33.29 -9.00
CA ALA A 434 -3.55 -32.90 -9.51
C ALA A 434 -3.58 -32.62 -11.02
N PRO A 435 -4.27 -31.55 -11.48
CA PRO A 435 -4.37 -31.28 -12.91
C PRO A 435 -3.10 -30.65 -13.48
N LEU A 436 -2.77 -31.04 -14.71
CA LEU A 436 -1.87 -30.32 -15.59
C LEU A 436 -2.68 -29.39 -16.49
N GLY A 437 -2.25 -28.14 -16.58
CA GLY A 437 -2.87 -27.12 -17.39
C GLY A 437 -2.04 -26.73 -18.59
N TRP A 438 -2.69 -26.56 -19.74
CA TRP A 438 -2.11 -26.02 -20.96
C TRP A 438 -2.85 -24.75 -21.38
N ARG A 439 -2.16 -23.62 -21.29
CA ARG A 439 -2.62 -22.28 -21.67
C ARG A 439 -2.58 -22.12 -23.18
N LEU A 440 -3.74 -22.19 -23.82
CA LEU A 440 -3.90 -21.99 -25.26
C LEU A 440 -4.01 -20.49 -25.63
N ALA A 441 -4.54 -19.67 -24.71
CA ALA A 441 -4.66 -18.22 -24.86
C ALA A 441 -4.43 -17.52 -23.51
N PRO A 442 -4.21 -16.19 -23.46
CA PRO A 442 -3.93 -15.47 -22.21
C PRO A 442 -4.95 -15.66 -21.09
N ARG A 443 -6.22 -15.93 -21.46
CA ARG A 443 -7.36 -16.12 -20.53
C ARG A 443 -8.07 -17.47 -20.74
N PHE A 444 -7.38 -18.46 -21.31
CA PHE A 444 -7.98 -19.78 -21.54
C PHE A 444 -6.94 -20.88 -21.44
N ALA A 445 -7.22 -21.87 -20.60
CA ALA A 445 -6.41 -23.07 -20.45
C ALA A 445 -7.28 -24.31 -20.41
N LEU A 446 -6.77 -25.40 -21.00
CA LEU A 446 -7.29 -26.75 -20.79
C LEU A 446 -6.61 -27.35 -19.57
N ILE A 447 -7.35 -28.10 -18.76
CA ILE A 447 -6.81 -28.84 -17.64
C ILE A 447 -7.18 -30.32 -17.75
N ALA A 448 -6.27 -31.21 -17.38
CA ALA A 448 -6.53 -32.63 -17.26
C ALA A 448 -5.64 -33.25 -16.18
N GLY A 449 -6.16 -34.24 -15.45
CA GLY A 449 -5.35 -34.96 -14.48
C GLY A 449 -6.17 -35.89 -13.61
N PRO A 450 -5.49 -36.66 -12.73
CA PRO A 450 -6.16 -37.56 -11.81
C PRO A 450 -6.77 -36.82 -10.62
N SER A 451 -7.78 -37.41 -10.00
CA SER A 451 -8.22 -37.04 -8.67
C SER A 451 -8.50 -38.27 -7.78
N LEU A 452 -8.23 -38.12 -6.49
CA LEU A 452 -8.56 -39.07 -5.44
C LEU A 452 -9.73 -38.51 -4.66
N ASN A 453 -10.76 -39.33 -4.49
CA ASN A 453 -12.04 -38.94 -3.91
C ASN A 453 -12.37 -39.83 -2.72
N ILE A 454 -12.83 -39.23 -1.63
CA ILE A 454 -13.26 -39.88 -0.40
C ILE A 454 -14.64 -39.30 -0.04
N TYR A 455 -15.68 -40.12 -0.11
CA TYR A 455 -17.05 -39.73 0.19
C TYR A 455 -17.57 -40.48 1.41
N SER A 456 -18.18 -39.76 2.33
CA SER A 456 -18.82 -40.30 3.52
C SER A 456 -20.23 -39.77 3.64
N THR A 457 -21.21 -40.63 3.90
CA THR A 457 -22.61 -40.26 4.14
C THR A 457 -23.22 -41.14 5.22
N THR A 458 -24.17 -40.59 5.97
CA THR A 458 -24.94 -41.31 7.02
C THR A 458 -26.18 -42.03 6.47
N SER A 459 -26.32 -42.06 5.13
CA SER A 459 -27.41 -42.75 4.44
C SER A 459 -26.90 -43.61 3.28
N ALA A 460 -26.67 -44.89 3.56
CA ALA A 460 -26.17 -45.89 2.62
C ALA A 460 -27.17 -46.26 1.52
N THR A 461 -28.44 -45.87 1.66
CA THR A 461 -29.50 -46.06 0.66
C THR A 461 -29.42 -45.05 -0.46
N ASN A 462 -28.78 -43.89 -0.23
CA ASN A 462 -28.66 -42.84 -1.22
C ASN A 462 -27.24 -42.83 -1.82
N ARG A 463 -27.10 -43.41 -3.02
CA ARG A 463 -25.85 -43.40 -3.81
C ARG A 463 -25.76 -42.20 -4.75
N ASP A 464 -26.71 -41.27 -4.70
CA ASP A 464 -26.92 -40.28 -5.75
C ASP A 464 -25.73 -39.33 -5.98
N TYR A 465 -24.80 -39.25 -5.02
CA TYR A 465 -23.55 -38.50 -5.17
C TYR A 465 -22.29 -39.38 -5.33
N GLY A 466 -22.33 -40.65 -4.93
CA GLY A 466 -21.17 -41.55 -4.92
C GLY A 466 -20.70 -41.99 -6.31
N SER A 467 -19.56 -42.69 -6.38
CA SER A 467 -19.05 -43.23 -7.65
C SER A 467 -19.52 -44.67 -7.89
N PRO A 468 -19.95 -45.03 -9.11
CA PRO A 468 -20.30 -46.41 -9.45
C PRO A 468 -19.07 -47.34 -9.53
N VAL A 469 -17.85 -46.77 -9.59
CA VAL A 469 -16.59 -47.50 -9.78
C VAL A 469 -15.66 -47.35 -8.56
N ALA A 470 -16.22 -47.37 -7.35
CA ALA A 470 -15.45 -47.23 -6.12
C ALA A 470 -14.48 -48.40 -5.88
N LEU A 471 -13.24 -48.08 -5.51
CA LEU A 471 -12.20 -49.04 -5.12
C LEU A 471 -12.49 -49.61 -3.73
N VAL A 472 -13.00 -48.76 -2.84
CA VAL A 472 -13.44 -49.10 -1.48
C VAL A 472 -14.89 -48.68 -1.34
N ASP A 473 -15.76 -49.58 -0.89
CA ASP A 473 -17.17 -49.33 -0.54
C ASP A 473 -17.43 -50.05 0.79
N LEU A 474 -17.37 -49.30 1.90
CA LEU A 474 -17.61 -49.81 3.26
C LEU A 474 -18.98 -49.35 3.75
N ARG A 475 -19.74 -50.28 4.33
CA ARG A 475 -21.10 -50.06 4.79
C ARG A 475 -21.26 -50.59 6.21
N GLN A 476 -21.70 -49.73 7.12
CA GLN A 476 -21.96 -50.12 8.51
C GLN A 476 -23.05 -49.24 9.11
N ASN A 477 -24.08 -49.83 9.72
CA ASN A 477 -25.13 -49.09 10.46
C ASN A 477 -25.77 -47.92 9.67
N ASN A 478 -26.05 -48.11 8.38
CA ASN A 478 -26.56 -47.09 7.45
C ASN A 478 -25.55 -46.01 7.01
N ASP A 479 -24.30 -46.06 7.48
CA ASP A 479 -23.21 -45.23 6.96
C ASP A 479 -22.59 -45.87 5.71
N LEU A 480 -22.13 -45.02 4.79
CA LEU A 480 -21.41 -45.40 3.58
C LEU A 480 -20.12 -44.58 3.46
N LEU A 481 -18.99 -45.27 3.34
CA LEU A 481 -17.70 -44.68 2.98
C LEU A 481 -17.26 -45.24 1.62
N GLN A 482 -17.01 -44.34 0.65
CA GLN A 482 -16.47 -44.69 -0.65
C GLN A 482 -15.14 -44.00 -0.92
N ILE A 483 -14.22 -44.73 -1.55
CA ILE A 483 -12.95 -44.17 -2.06
C ILE A 483 -12.80 -44.59 -3.52
N TRP A 484 -12.50 -43.63 -4.39
CA TRP A 484 -12.23 -43.89 -5.81
C TRP A 484 -11.18 -42.94 -6.37
N VAL A 485 -10.59 -43.36 -7.48
CA VAL A 485 -9.72 -42.53 -8.30
C VAL A 485 -10.43 -42.28 -9.62
N ASP A 486 -10.40 -41.05 -10.09
CA ASP A 486 -10.90 -40.69 -11.40
C ASP A 486 -9.90 -39.88 -12.22
N LEU A 487 -10.29 -39.67 -13.48
CA LEU A 487 -9.65 -38.71 -14.36
C LEU A 487 -10.62 -37.54 -14.56
N MET A 488 -10.09 -36.33 -14.53
CA MET A 488 -10.83 -35.12 -14.87
C MET A 488 -10.25 -34.44 -16.10
N VAL A 489 -11.15 -33.80 -16.86
CA VAL A 489 -10.81 -32.92 -17.98
C VAL A 489 -11.69 -31.69 -17.90
N GLY A 490 -11.12 -30.52 -18.14
CA GLY A 490 -11.85 -29.26 -18.02
C GLY A 490 -11.14 -28.07 -18.60
N ILE A 491 -11.66 -26.90 -18.25
CA ILE A 491 -11.21 -25.61 -18.73
C ILE A 491 -11.09 -24.62 -17.56
N VAL A 492 -10.20 -23.64 -17.73
CA VAL A 492 -9.99 -22.52 -16.81
C VAL A 492 -9.92 -21.23 -17.63
N PHE A 493 -10.57 -20.17 -17.16
CA PHE A 493 -10.60 -18.86 -17.80
C PHE A 493 -10.47 -17.67 -16.83
#